data_AF-A0A956NJ80-F1
#
_entry.id   AF-A0A956NJ80-F1
#
_cell.length_a   1.000
_cell.length_b   1.000
_cell.length_c   1.000
_cell.angle_alpha   90.00
_cell.angle_beta   90.00
_cell.angle_gamma   90.00
#
_symmetry.space_group_name_H-M   'P 1'
#
loop_
_entity.id
_entity.type
_entity.pdbx_description
1 polymer ?
#
loop_
_entity_poly.entity_id
_entity_poly.type
_entity_poly.pdbx_seq_one_letter_code
_entity_poly.pdbx_strand_id
1 'polypeptide(L)'
;MSDAFRSMSTSCASLSFLLVAAAPPPAIANDEPLRSIDVYGTARLRAEDVRTRYGEDLARLARSFAEDAEEFEPLRERIETELRAQGPFVWLAVSLIESYTPDHPIQITIDKVEEADAERRMPFRTAPDGHGTSPEDARKLLEAWKAYEQRSGELFR
;
A
#
# COMPACT_ATOMS: atom_id res chain seq x y z
N MET A 1 63.02 42.43 -26.04
CA MET A 1 62.91 42.12 -24.60
C MET A 1 61.70 41.20 -24.48
N SER A 2 61.86 39.91 -24.77
CA SER A 2 62.39 38.86 -23.87
C SER A 2 61.33 38.46 -22.84
N ASP A 3 60.66 37.34 -23.13
CA ASP A 3 60.61 36.12 -22.29
C ASP A 3 59.29 36.09 -21.47
N ALA A 4 58.58 34.99 -21.25
CA ALA A 4 58.94 33.59 -21.31
C ALA A 4 57.69 32.74 -21.63
N PHE A 5 57.89 31.74 -22.48
CA PHE A 5 56.95 30.66 -22.78
C PHE A 5 57.12 29.59 -21.68
N ARG A 6 56.14 29.41 -20.79
CA ARG A 6 56.16 28.30 -19.80
C ARG A 6 55.21 27.19 -20.25
N SER A 7 55.83 26.15 -20.81
CA SER A 7 55.29 24.83 -21.05
C SER A 7 54.81 24.20 -19.74
N MET A 8 53.52 23.81 -19.69
CA MET A 8 52.99 22.96 -18.61
C MET A 8 52.65 21.58 -19.19
N SER A 9 53.46 20.64 -18.73
CA SER A 9 53.47 19.22 -19.06
C SER A 9 52.13 18.54 -18.76
N THR A 10 51.53 17.95 -19.77
CA THR A 10 50.32 17.12 -19.64
C THR A 10 50.75 15.71 -19.23
N SER A 11 50.61 15.36 -17.94
CA SER A 11 50.80 13.98 -17.48
C SER A 11 49.55 13.17 -17.78
N CYS A 12 49.65 12.28 -18.76
CA CYS A 12 48.71 11.17 -18.97
C CYS A 12 48.86 10.16 -17.82
N ALA A 13 48.01 10.28 -16.80
CA ALA A 13 47.79 9.22 -15.83
C ALA A 13 46.86 8.17 -16.45
N SER A 14 47.43 7.04 -16.87
CA SER A 14 46.68 5.89 -17.36
C SER A 14 45.87 5.27 -16.20
N LEU A 15 44.56 5.52 -16.18
CA LEU A 15 43.62 4.84 -15.31
C LEU A 15 43.42 3.40 -15.82
N SER A 16 44.08 2.44 -15.19
CA SER A 16 43.75 1.02 -15.34
C SER A 16 42.40 0.76 -14.69
N PHE A 17 41.34 0.71 -15.50
CA PHE A 17 40.01 0.27 -15.09
C PHE A 17 40.05 -1.23 -14.79
N LEU A 18 40.11 -1.58 -13.50
CA LEU A 18 39.95 -2.95 -13.03
C LEU A 18 38.48 -3.34 -13.19
N LEU A 19 38.19 -4.17 -14.19
CA LEU A 19 36.86 -4.71 -14.45
C LEU A 19 36.56 -5.75 -13.34
N VAL A 20 35.95 -5.30 -12.24
CA VAL A 20 35.39 -6.21 -11.23
C VAL A 20 34.15 -6.84 -11.86
N ALA A 21 34.28 -8.10 -12.30
CA ALA A 21 33.15 -8.92 -12.69
C ALA A 21 32.28 -9.15 -11.45
N ALA A 22 31.27 -8.31 -11.26
CA ALA A 22 30.25 -8.49 -10.23
C ALA A 22 29.52 -9.80 -10.54
N ALA A 23 29.76 -10.81 -9.72
CA ALA A 23 28.93 -12.01 -9.73
C ALA A 23 27.46 -11.58 -9.55
N PRO A 24 26.52 -12.11 -10.35
CA PRO A 24 25.11 -11.80 -10.15
C PRO A 24 24.75 -12.17 -8.71
N PRO A 25 24.05 -11.29 -7.97
CA PRO A 25 23.61 -11.62 -6.62
C PRO A 25 22.81 -12.93 -6.67
N PRO A 26 22.94 -13.81 -5.65
CA PRO A 26 22.14 -15.02 -5.59
C PRO A 26 20.68 -14.63 -5.73
N ALA A 27 19.99 -15.23 -6.70
CA ALA A 27 18.56 -15.08 -6.84
C ALA A 27 17.93 -15.66 -5.57
N ILE A 28 17.45 -14.79 -4.69
CA ILE A 28 16.63 -15.20 -3.54
C ILE A 28 15.39 -15.84 -4.15
N ALA A 29 15.25 -17.15 -3.98
CA ALA A 29 14.04 -17.86 -4.37
C ALA A 29 12.90 -17.26 -3.55
N ASN A 30 12.01 -16.51 -4.21
CA ASN A 30 10.81 -15.95 -3.61
C ASN A 30 9.81 -17.07 -3.38
N ASP A 31 10.07 -17.92 -2.40
CA ASP A 31 9.08 -18.82 -1.80
C ASP A 31 8.20 -18.07 -0.77
N GLU A 32 8.27 -16.73 -0.76
CA GLU A 32 7.46 -15.92 0.13
C GLU A 32 6.03 -15.80 -0.42
N PRO A 33 5.00 -16.01 0.42
CA PRO A 33 3.61 -15.89 -0.01
C PRO A 33 3.24 -14.46 -0.42
N LEU A 34 4.09 -13.46 -0.12
CA LEU A 34 3.84 -12.06 -0.42
C LEU A 34 4.06 -11.74 -1.91
N ARG A 35 2.97 -11.47 -2.63
CA ARG A 35 2.98 -11.12 -4.05
C ARG A 35 3.13 -9.62 -4.31
N SER A 36 2.37 -8.79 -3.60
CA SER A 36 2.39 -7.34 -3.79
C SER A 36 2.05 -6.58 -2.51
N ILE A 37 2.53 -5.34 -2.45
CA ILE A 37 2.19 -4.36 -1.42
C ILE A 37 1.63 -3.17 -2.17
N ASP A 38 0.36 -2.85 -1.93
CA ASP A 38 -0.33 -1.72 -2.52
C ASP A 38 -0.70 -0.73 -1.45
N VAL A 39 -0.47 0.56 -1.73
CA VAL A 39 -0.73 1.64 -0.78
C VAL A 39 -1.70 2.62 -1.43
N TYR A 40 -2.89 2.72 -0.89
CA TYR A 40 -3.96 3.57 -1.41
C TYR A 40 -4.05 4.90 -0.65
N GLY A 41 -4.74 5.87 -1.26
CA GLY A 41 -4.97 7.21 -0.69
C GLY A 41 -3.96 8.25 -1.18
N THR A 42 -3.53 9.11 -0.26
CA THR A 42 -2.73 10.31 -0.55
C THR A 42 -1.21 10.01 -0.67
N ALA A 43 -0.45 10.97 -1.21
CA ALA A 43 0.95 10.85 -1.61
C ALA A 43 1.99 10.87 -0.47
N ARG A 44 1.55 11.08 0.79
CA ARG A 44 2.46 11.21 1.95
C ARG A 44 3.16 9.91 2.32
N LEU A 45 2.47 8.79 2.13
CA LEU A 45 2.99 7.45 2.33
C LEU A 45 2.95 6.71 0.99
N ARG A 46 4.11 6.53 0.36
CA ARG A 46 4.24 5.88 -0.95
C ARG A 46 4.56 4.39 -0.79
N ALA A 47 4.17 3.60 -1.78
CA ALA A 47 4.40 2.15 -1.77
C ALA A 47 5.90 1.80 -1.71
N GLU A 48 6.75 2.58 -2.37
CA GLU A 48 8.20 2.35 -2.39
C GLU A 48 8.84 2.59 -1.02
N ASP A 49 8.41 3.64 -0.31
CA ASP A 49 8.90 3.96 1.03
C ASP A 49 8.47 2.90 2.03
N VAL A 50 7.22 2.44 1.93
CA VAL A 50 6.69 1.33 2.74
C VAL A 50 7.47 0.05 2.47
N ARG A 51 7.65 -0.32 1.19
CA ARG A 51 8.36 -1.55 0.82
C ARG A 51 9.81 -1.53 1.30
N THR A 52 10.48 -0.38 1.19
CA THR A 52 11.88 -0.23 1.63
C THR A 52 12.02 -0.34 3.15
N ARG A 53 11.08 0.23 3.90
CA ARG A 53 11.17 0.31 5.37
C ARG A 53 10.60 -0.90 6.09
N TYR A 54 9.51 -1.46 5.57
CA TYR A 54 8.71 -2.50 6.22
C TYR A 54 8.66 -3.81 5.43
N GLY A 55 9.42 -3.94 4.34
CA GLY A 55 9.34 -5.11 3.45
C GLY A 55 9.48 -6.45 4.18
N GLU A 56 10.46 -6.57 5.08
CA GLU A 56 10.68 -7.79 5.87
C GLU A 56 9.53 -8.06 6.87
N ASP A 57 9.05 -7.01 7.53
CA ASP A 57 7.94 -7.10 8.49
C ASP A 57 6.62 -7.48 7.78
N LEU A 58 6.38 -6.93 6.59
CA LEU A 58 5.21 -7.23 5.76
C LEU A 58 5.29 -8.65 5.16
N ALA A 59 6.49 -9.11 4.77
CA ALA A 59 6.69 -10.50 4.36
C ALA A 59 6.45 -11.49 5.51
N ARG A 60 6.91 -11.14 6.72
CA ARG A 60 6.62 -11.91 7.94
C ARG A 60 5.14 -11.91 8.26
N LEU A 61 4.46 -10.77 8.13
CA LEU A 61 3.01 -10.66 8.33
C LEU A 61 2.24 -11.56 7.35
N ALA A 62 2.65 -11.60 6.08
CA ALA A 62 2.04 -12.48 5.09
C ALA A 62 2.23 -13.96 5.45
N ARG A 63 3.42 -14.36 5.92
CA ARG A 63 3.65 -15.75 6.40
C ARG A 63 2.79 -16.08 7.62
N SER A 64 2.76 -15.22 8.64
CA SER A 64 1.98 -15.46 9.85
C SER A 64 0.48 -15.55 9.57
N PHE A 65 -0.02 -14.81 8.57
CA PHE A 65 -1.43 -14.92 8.17
C PHE A 65 -1.82 -16.34 7.71
N ALA A 66 -0.91 -17.05 7.05
CA ALA A 66 -1.15 -18.42 6.58
C ALA A 66 -0.87 -19.48 7.66
N GLU A 67 0.06 -19.22 8.58
CA GLU A 67 0.68 -20.26 9.42
C GLU A 67 0.51 -20.05 10.93
N ASP A 68 0.41 -18.81 11.40
CA ASP A 68 0.45 -18.45 12.83
C ASP A 68 -0.48 -17.28 13.17
N ALA A 69 -1.71 -17.63 13.57
CA ALA A 69 -2.72 -16.66 13.97
C ALA A 69 -2.37 -15.93 15.29
N GLU A 70 -1.51 -16.49 16.15
CA GLU A 70 -1.11 -15.85 17.41
C GLU A 70 -0.09 -14.73 17.16
N GLU A 71 0.78 -14.90 16.15
CA GLU A 71 1.75 -13.89 15.73
C GLU A 71 1.12 -12.79 14.86
N PHE A 72 0.13 -13.14 14.04
CA PHE A 72 -0.43 -12.26 13.01
C PHE A 72 -0.97 -10.93 13.56
N GLU A 73 -1.90 -10.98 14.52
CA GLU A 73 -2.56 -9.76 15.01
C GLU A 73 -1.58 -8.80 15.71
N PRO A 74 -0.73 -9.24 16.66
CA PRO A 74 0.26 -8.36 17.27
C PRO A 74 1.23 -7.73 16.26
N LEU A 75 1.65 -8.48 15.24
CA LEU A 75 2.53 -7.97 14.20
C LEU A 75 1.82 -6.91 13.34
N ARG A 76 0.56 -7.18 12.95
CA ARG A 76 -0.28 -6.23 12.19
C ARG A 76 -0.47 -4.92 12.97
N GLU A 77 -0.85 -5.01 14.24
CA GLU A 77 -1.08 -3.85 15.11
C GLU A 77 0.19 -3.01 15.30
N ARG A 78 1.35 -3.66 15.46
CA ARG A 78 2.65 -2.96 15.51
C ARG A 78 2.91 -2.19 14.22
N ILE A 79 2.81 -2.85 13.06
CA ILE A 79 3.05 -2.22 11.76
C ILE A 79 2.09 -1.04 11.56
N GLU A 80 0.80 -1.21 11.85
CA GLU A 80 -0.17 -0.12 11.76
C GLU A 80 0.15 1.04 12.69
N THR A 81 0.60 0.76 13.91
CA THR A 81 1.01 1.79 14.88
C THR A 81 2.20 2.59 14.36
N GLU A 82 3.22 1.91 13.84
CA GLU A 82 4.41 2.55 13.27
C GLU A 82 4.07 3.36 12.00
N LEU A 83 3.18 2.87 11.15
CA LEU A 83 2.69 3.58 9.98
C LEU A 83 1.88 4.82 10.37
N ARG A 84 0.99 4.71 11.37
CA ARG A 84 0.21 5.85 11.90
C ARG A 84 1.11 6.95 12.45
N ALA A 85 2.25 6.59 13.04
CA ALA A 85 3.22 7.57 13.55
C ALA A 85 3.89 8.42 12.44
N GLN A 86 3.74 8.06 11.16
CA GLN A 86 4.34 8.83 10.05
C GLN A 86 3.50 10.03 9.59
N GLY A 87 2.28 10.21 10.09
CA GLY A 87 1.48 11.34 9.69
C GLY A 87 0.09 11.43 10.33
N PRO A 88 -0.60 12.55 10.10
CA PRO A 88 -1.97 12.76 10.56
C PRO A 88 -2.95 11.97 9.68
N PHE A 89 -3.19 10.71 10.07
CA PHE A 89 -4.19 9.86 9.44
C PHE A 89 -5.43 9.79 10.33
N VAL A 90 -6.59 10.07 9.76
CA VAL A 90 -7.90 9.86 10.42
C VAL A 90 -8.23 8.37 10.46
N TRP A 91 -7.76 7.63 9.45
CA TRP A 91 -7.92 6.19 9.38
C TRP A 91 -6.75 5.58 8.61
N LEU A 92 -6.29 4.42 9.08
CA LEU A 92 -5.25 3.61 8.43
C LEU A 92 -5.50 2.15 8.80
N ALA A 93 -5.45 1.26 7.82
CA ALA A 93 -5.56 -0.18 8.04
C ALA A 93 -4.61 -0.94 7.10
N VAL A 94 -4.05 -2.04 7.61
CA VAL A 94 -3.29 -3.02 6.83
C VAL A 94 -4.18 -4.24 6.65
N SER A 95 -4.52 -4.56 5.40
CA SER A 95 -5.36 -5.70 5.04
C SER A 95 -4.58 -6.69 4.18
N LEU A 96 -4.95 -7.96 4.28
CA LEU A 96 -4.35 -9.04 3.51
C LEU A 96 -5.44 -9.69 2.66
N ILE A 97 -5.13 -9.88 1.38
CA ILE A 97 -6.01 -10.49 0.39
C ILE A 97 -5.29 -11.73 -0.13
N GLU A 98 -5.80 -12.90 0.23
CA GLU A 98 -5.34 -14.17 -0.32
C GLU A 98 -6.04 -14.44 -1.65
N SER A 99 -5.27 -14.72 -2.70
CA SER A 99 -5.83 -15.13 -3.99
C SER A 99 -6.07 -16.63 -4.02
N TYR A 100 -7.24 -17.07 -4.47
CA TYR A 100 -7.58 -18.49 -4.64
C TYR A 100 -6.98 -19.11 -5.92
N THR A 101 -5.68 -18.94 -6.12
CA THR A 101 -4.88 -19.63 -7.15
C THR A 101 -4.00 -20.71 -6.50
N PRO A 102 -3.43 -21.67 -7.25
CA PRO A 102 -2.70 -22.80 -6.65
C PRO A 102 -1.60 -22.43 -5.65
N ASP A 103 -0.95 -21.27 -5.84
CA ASP A 103 0.14 -20.81 -4.97
C ASP A 103 -0.35 -19.92 -3.81
N HIS A 104 -1.67 -19.71 -3.68
CA HIS A 104 -2.30 -18.90 -2.63
C HIS A 104 -1.60 -17.56 -2.33
N PRO A 105 -1.24 -16.74 -3.36
CA PRO A 105 -0.45 -15.55 -3.13
C PRO A 105 -1.23 -14.53 -2.32
N ILE A 106 -0.52 -13.93 -1.36
CA ILE A 106 -1.02 -12.90 -0.46
C ILE A 106 -0.64 -11.53 -1.01
N GLN A 107 -1.65 -10.67 -1.14
CA GLN A 107 -1.49 -9.26 -1.44
C GLN A 107 -1.77 -8.45 -0.16
N ILE A 108 -0.87 -7.52 0.16
CA ILE A 108 -1.08 -6.59 1.27
C ILE A 108 -1.60 -5.26 0.70
N THR A 109 -2.71 -4.78 1.22
CA THR A 109 -3.20 -3.43 0.96
C THR A 109 -3.09 -2.57 2.21
N ILE A 110 -2.58 -1.36 2.04
CA ILE A 110 -2.51 -0.34 3.08
C ILE A 110 -3.41 0.79 2.65
N ASP A 111 -4.57 0.86 3.28
CA ASP A 111 -5.57 1.87 3.01
C ASP A 111 -5.46 2.97 4.07
N LYS A 112 -5.47 4.23 3.62
CA LYS A 112 -5.33 5.38 4.51
C LYS A 112 -6.19 6.57 4.09
N VAL A 113 -6.64 7.31 5.09
CA VAL A 113 -7.33 8.59 4.95
C VAL A 113 -6.58 9.63 5.76
N GLU A 114 -6.04 10.62 5.09
CA GLU A 114 -5.36 11.77 5.72
C GLU A 114 -6.39 12.78 6.19
N GLU A 115 -6.08 13.53 7.27
CA GLU A 115 -6.96 14.59 7.80
C GLU A 115 -7.43 15.57 6.71
N ALA A 116 -6.52 16.04 5.86
CA ALA A 116 -6.85 16.93 4.76
C ALA A 116 -7.80 16.29 3.72
N ASP A 117 -7.71 14.98 3.51
CA ASP A 117 -8.63 14.29 2.60
C ASP A 117 -10.01 14.09 3.26
N ALA A 118 -10.04 13.79 4.56
CA ALA A 118 -11.27 13.70 5.33
C ALA A 118 -12.01 15.05 5.35
N GLU A 119 -11.32 16.16 5.62
CA GLU A 119 -11.90 17.51 5.59
C GLU A 119 -12.49 17.85 4.21
N ARG A 120 -11.79 17.47 3.13
CA ARG A 120 -12.19 17.78 1.76
C ARG A 120 -13.31 16.89 1.23
N ARG A 121 -13.24 15.58 1.48
CA ARG A 121 -14.09 14.57 0.83
C ARG A 121 -15.12 13.94 1.74
N MET A 122 -14.96 14.10 3.05
CA MET A 122 -15.89 13.56 4.06
C MET A 122 -16.55 14.65 4.90
N PRO A 123 -17.04 15.78 4.33
CA PRO A 123 -17.98 16.59 5.08
C PRO A 123 -19.22 15.73 5.31
N PHE A 124 -19.41 15.29 6.56
CA PHE A 124 -20.66 14.68 6.95
C PHE A 124 -21.78 15.66 6.59
N ARG A 125 -22.82 15.15 5.92
CA ARG A 125 -24.06 15.90 5.80
C ARG A 125 -24.53 16.25 7.20
N THR A 126 -25.31 17.33 7.32
CA THR A 126 -25.99 17.68 8.56
C THR A 126 -26.54 16.41 9.18
N ALA A 127 -26.26 16.20 10.47
CA ALA A 127 -26.77 15.03 11.18
C ALA A 127 -28.27 14.92 10.88
N PRO A 128 -28.77 13.72 10.52
CA PRO A 128 -30.20 13.55 10.28
C PRO A 128 -30.94 14.10 11.50
N ASP A 129 -31.99 14.87 11.25
CA ASP A 129 -32.77 15.64 12.23
C ASP A 129 -33.51 14.79 13.28
N GLY A 130 -33.20 13.50 13.37
CA GLY A 130 -33.82 12.55 14.28
C GLY A 130 -35.24 12.17 13.87
N HIS A 131 -35.78 12.72 12.79
CA HIS A 131 -36.99 12.24 12.18
C HIS A 131 -36.63 10.99 11.37
N GLY A 132 -36.65 9.84 12.05
CA GLY A 132 -36.50 8.55 11.40
C GLY A 132 -37.43 8.46 10.18
N THR A 133 -36.96 7.77 9.13
CA THR A 133 -37.70 7.53 7.90
C THR A 133 -39.17 7.21 8.22
N SER A 134 -40.11 7.99 7.69
CA SER A 134 -41.52 7.74 7.93
C SER A 134 -41.87 6.30 7.51
N PRO A 135 -42.88 5.65 8.10
CA PRO A 135 -43.28 4.30 7.67
C PRO A 135 -43.59 4.22 6.16
N GLU A 136 -44.09 5.32 5.58
CA GLU A 136 -44.31 5.44 4.15
C GLU A 136 -43.00 5.44 3.35
N ASP A 137 -42.01 6.23 3.77
CA ASP A 137 -40.71 6.29 3.10
C ASP A 137 -39.94 4.98 3.24
N ALA A 138 -40.07 4.30 4.39
CA ALA A 138 -39.48 2.98 4.60
C ALA A 138 -40.09 1.95 3.64
N ARG A 139 -41.41 2.01 3.42
CA ARG A 139 -42.10 1.17 2.43
C ARG A 139 -41.63 1.47 1.00
N LYS A 140 -41.49 2.75 0.63
CA LYS A 140 -40.96 3.14 -0.70
C LYS A 140 -39.54 2.63 -0.93
N LEU A 141 -38.66 2.72 0.07
CA LEU A 141 -37.30 2.18 -0.01
C LEU A 141 -37.29 0.66 -0.18
N LEU A 142 -38.15 -0.06 0.55
CA LEU A 142 -38.28 -1.51 0.41
C LEU A 142 -38.82 -1.92 -0.96
N GLU A 143 -39.79 -1.18 -1.50
CA GLU A 143 -40.32 -1.40 -2.86
C GLU A 143 -39.24 -1.15 -3.92
N ALA A 144 -38.46 -0.08 -3.78
CA ALA A 144 -37.33 0.22 -4.67
C ALA A 144 -36.25 -0.87 -4.63
N TRP A 145 -35.92 -1.38 -3.43
CA TRP A 145 -34.97 -2.48 -3.26
C TRP A 145 -35.45 -3.76 -3.96
N LYS A 146 -36.71 -4.16 -3.76
CA LYS A 146 -37.28 -5.34 -4.43
C LYS A 146 -37.26 -5.22 -5.95
N ALA A 147 -37.57 -4.04 -6.48
CA ALA A 147 -37.51 -3.78 -7.92
C ALA A 147 -36.08 -3.89 -8.46
N TYR A 148 -35.09 -3.42 -7.70
CA TYR A 148 -33.68 -3.58 -8.03
C TYR A 148 -33.26 -5.06 -8.05
N GLU A 149 -33.61 -5.84 -7.02
CA GLU A 149 -33.29 -7.28 -6.95
C GLU A 149 -33.87 -8.05 -8.13
N GLN A 150 -35.15 -7.79 -8.46
CA GLN A 150 -35.80 -8.41 -9.61
C GLN A 150 -35.03 -8.11 -10.91
N ARG A 151 -34.71 -6.83 -11.16
CA ARG A 151 -34.03 -6.42 -12.38
C ARG A 151 -32.60 -6.97 -12.46
N SER A 152 -31.89 -7.04 -11.34
CA SER A 152 -30.58 -7.67 -11.25
C SER A 152 -30.67 -9.16 -11.63
N GLY A 153 -31.66 -9.87 -11.07
CA GLY A 153 -31.89 -11.28 -11.40
C GLY A 153 -32.27 -11.54 -12.87
N GLU A 154 -32.89 -10.58 -13.55
CA GLU A 154 -33.15 -10.66 -15.00
C GLU A 154 -31.90 -10.43 -15.85
N LEU A 155 -30.96 -9.60 -15.40
CA LEU A 155 -29.73 -9.27 -16.14
C LEU A 155 -28.63 -10.34 -16.03
N PHE A 156 -28.62 -11.09 -14.92
CA PHE A 156 -27.60 -12.10 -14.63
C PHE A 156 -28.08 -13.55 -14.82
N ARG A 157 -29.16 -13.75 -15.59
CA ARG A 157 -29.59 -15.05 -16.13
C ARG A 157 -29.23 -15.14 -17.61
#